data_AF-A0A6G0VMN3-F1
#
_entry.id   AF-A0A6G0VMN3-F1
#
_cell.length_a   1.000
_cell.length_b   1.000
_cell.length_c   1.000
_cell.angle_alpha   90.00
_cell.angle_beta   90.00
_cell.angle_gamma   90.00
#
_symmetry.space_group_name_H-M   'P 1'
#
loop_
_entity.id
_entity.type
_entity.pdbx_description
1 polymer ?
#
loop_
_entity_poly.entity_id
_entity_poly.type
_entity_poly.pdbx_seq_one_letter_code
_entity_poly.pdbx_strand_id
1 'polypeptide(L)' 'DSVPLVTLLRDKFRLQLNNDPTISTTKSGTRIDAIFMRYTDNVQLQMYVSYFSYYVKIIATISIEQNHNQSVE' A
#
# COMPACT_ATOMS: atom_id res chain seq x y z
N ASP A 1 2.02 -19.87 1.88
CA ASP A 1 2.40 -19.33 0.57
C ASP A 1 1.25 -18.46 0.06
N SER A 2 1.52 -17.19 -0.31
CA SER A 2 0.51 -16.22 -0.77
C SER A 2 0.55 -15.97 -2.29
N VAL A 3 1.52 -16.53 -3.00
CA VAL A 3 1.78 -16.27 -4.43
C VAL A 3 0.56 -16.52 -5.34
N PRO A 4 -0.23 -17.62 -5.16
CA PRO A 4 -1.39 -17.86 -6.01
C PRO A 4 -2.46 -16.77 -5.91
N LEU A 5 -2.70 -16.26 -4.70
CA LEU A 5 -3.67 -15.19 -4.47
C LEU A 5 -3.20 -13.87 -5.07
N VAL A 6 -1.94 -13.50 -4.84
CA VAL A 6 -1.36 -12.27 -5.41
C VAL A 6 -1.42 -12.30 -6.94
N THR A 7 -1.10 -13.45 -7.54
CA THR A 7 -1.17 -13.65 -9.00
C THR A 7 -2.60 -13.51 -9.52
N LEU A 8 -3.57 -14.15 -8.87
CA LEU A 8 -4.98 -14.02 -9.23
C LEU A 8 -5.48 -12.57 -9.15
N LEU A 9 -5.10 -11.84 -8.10
CA LEU A 9 -5.48 -10.44 -7.91
C LEU A 9 -4.88 -9.52 -8.98
N ARG A 10 -3.61 -9.74 -9.30
CA ARG A 10 -2.91 -9.03 -10.37
C ARG A 10 -3.53 -9.32 -11.74
N ASP A 11 -3.71 -10.58 -12.09
CA ASP A 11 -4.03 -10.98 -13.46
C ASP A 11 -5.52 -10.73 -13.78
N LYS A 12 -6.43 -10.99 -12.83
CA LYS A 12 -7.88 -10.78 -13.05
C LYS A 12 -8.32 -9.35 -12.81
N PHE A 13 -7.76 -8.68 -11.80
CA PHE A 13 -8.28 -7.39 -11.34
C PHE A 13 -7.31 -6.23 -11.56
N ARG A 14 -6.11 -6.49 -12.11
CA ARG A 14 -5.04 -5.50 -12.29
C ARG A 14 -4.63 -4.83 -10.97
N LEU A 15 -4.75 -5.56 -9.88
CA LEU A 15 -4.35 -5.12 -8.55
C LEU A 15 -2.87 -5.43 -8.31
N GLN A 16 -2.05 -4.40 -8.16
CA GLN A 16 -0.64 -4.55 -7.82
C GLN A 16 -0.47 -4.49 -6.31
N LEU A 17 0.30 -5.42 -5.75
CA LEU A 17 0.68 -5.38 -4.34
C LEU A 17 1.67 -4.23 -4.13
N ASN A 18 1.34 -3.28 -3.26
CA ASN A 18 2.18 -2.12 -2.99
C ASN A 18 3.16 -2.38 -1.83
N ASN A 19 2.68 -2.89 -0.69
CA ASN A 19 3.56 -3.14 0.45
C ASN A 19 4.47 -4.36 0.20
N ASP A 20 5.70 -4.27 0.67
CA ASP A 20 6.68 -5.35 0.55
C ASP A 20 6.22 -6.60 1.35
N PRO A 21 5.98 -7.75 0.67
CA PRO A 21 5.55 -8.99 1.33
C PRO A 21 6.64 -9.64 2.19
N THR A 22 7.85 -9.09 2.21
CA THR A 22 8.96 -9.53 3.06
C THR A 22 8.99 -8.81 4.41
N ILE A 23 8.24 -7.71 4.57
CA ILE A 23 8.23 -6.91 5.80
C ILE A 23 7.07 -7.33 6.71
N SER A 24 7.36 -7.42 8.02
CA SER A 24 6.37 -7.72 9.05
C SER A 24 5.37 -6.58 9.24
N THR A 25 4.08 -6.92 9.30
CA THR A 25 3.01 -5.97 9.62
C THR A 25 2.55 -6.08 11.06
N THR A 26 3.26 -6.88 11.86
CA THR A 26 2.98 -7.12 13.28
C THR A 26 4.27 -7.16 14.11
N LYS A 27 4.16 -6.98 15.43
CA LYS A 27 5.31 -7.08 16.33
C LYS A 27 5.89 -8.49 16.47
N SER A 28 5.12 -9.52 16.12
CA SER A 28 5.53 -10.93 16.20
C SER A 28 6.27 -11.44 14.96
N GLY A 29 6.41 -10.61 13.92
CA GLY A 29 7.02 -11.03 12.66
C GLY A 29 6.03 -11.55 11.61
N THR A 30 4.72 -11.58 11.91
CA THR A 30 3.70 -12.02 10.95
C THR A 30 3.32 -10.94 9.93
N ARG A 31 2.90 -11.38 8.74
CA ARG A 31 2.61 -10.55 7.55
C ARG A 31 1.19 -10.84 7.08
N ILE A 32 0.23 -10.17 7.71
CA ILE A 32 -1.20 -10.44 7.50
C ILE A 32 -1.94 -9.28 6.82
N ASP A 33 -1.27 -8.15 6.66
CA ASP A 33 -1.81 -6.98 5.97
C ASP A 33 -1.22 -6.85 4.56
N ALA A 34 -2.09 -6.64 3.58
CA ALA A 34 -1.71 -6.45 2.18
C ALA A 34 -2.48 -5.27 1.59
N ILE A 35 -1.74 -4.34 0.97
CA ILE A 35 -2.27 -3.16 0.31
C ILE A 35 -2.13 -3.34 -1.18
N PHE A 36 -3.26 -3.33 -1.87
CA PHE A 36 -3.31 -3.42 -3.32
C PHE A 36 -3.70 -2.07 -3.92
N MET A 37 -3.16 -1.78 -5.08
CA MET A 37 -3.43 -0.56 -5.82
C MET A 37 -3.75 -0.83 -7.27
N ARG A 38 -4.40 0.15 -7.89
CA ARG A 38 -4.79 0.12 -9.28
C ARG A 38 -4.86 1.55 -9.81
N TYR A 39 -4.23 1.79 -10.96
CA TYR A 39 -4.27 3.08 -11.67
C TYR A 39 -3.74 4.28 -10.87
N THR A 40 -2.79 4.05 -9.96
CA THR A 40 -2.17 5.10 -9.15
C THR A 40 -0.73 4.71 -8.86
N ASP A 41 0.21 5.57 -9.27
CA ASP A 41 1.65 5.36 -9.07
C ASP A 41 2.21 6.31 -7.99
N ASN A 42 1.39 7.26 -7.54
CA ASN A 42 1.69 8.33 -6.60
C ASN A 42 1.28 8.01 -5.15
N VAL A 43 1.34 6.74 -4.77
CA VAL A 43 1.03 6.28 -3.41
C VAL A 43 2.30 5.86 -2.69
N GLN A 44 2.59 6.53 -1.59
CA GLN A 44 3.68 6.17 -0.70
C GLN A 44 3.13 5.46 0.53
N LEU A 45 3.76 4.35 0.90
CA LEU A 45 3.45 3.62 2.13
C LEU A 45 4.53 3.85 3.18
N GLN A 46 4.10 4.14 4.40
CA GLN A 46 4.98 4.29 5.56
C GLN A 46 4.51 3.41 6.69
N MET A 47 5.46 2.76 7.37
CA MET A 47 5.18 1.86 8.48
C MET A 47 5.55 2.51 9.82
N TYR A 48 4.63 2.44 10.77
CA TYR A 48 4.79 3.00 12.10
C TYR A 48 4.59 1.94 13.16
N VAL A 49 5.59 1.79 14.03
CA VAL A 49 5.48 0.95 15.22
C VAL A 49 4.80 1.75 16.32
N SER A 50 3.65 1.27 16.78
CA SER A 50 2.96 1.82 17.95
C SER A 50 3.22 0.97 19.18
N TYR A 51 3.45 1.58 20.35
CA TYR A 51 3.61 0.85 21.61
C TYR A 51 2.32 0.14 22.05
N PHE A 52 1.16 0.74 21.81
CA PHE A 52 -0.15 0.25 22.28
C PHE A 52 -0.83 -0.73 21.32
N SER A 53 -0.28 -0.97 20.12
CA SER A 53 -0.87 -1.90 19.15
C SER A 53 0.05 -3.08 18.86
N TYR A 54 -0.53 -4.26 18.66
CA TYR A 54 0.20 -5.42 18.14
C TYR A 54 0.58 -5.26 16.66
N TYR A 55 -0.26 -4.54 15.91
CA TYR A 55 -0.09 -4.29 14.49
C TYR A 55 0.85 -3.11 14.24
N VAL A 56 1.73 -3.27 13.26
CA VAL A 56 2.48 -2.18 12.66
C VAL A 56 1.50 -1.43 11.76
N LYS A 57 1.35 -0.13 12.00
CA LYS A 57 0.42 0.70 11.23
C LYS A 57 1.02 1.00 9.88
N ILE A 58 0.27 0.75 8.81
CA ILE A 58 0.64 1.17 7.46
C ILE A 58 -0.18 2.40 7.11
N ILE A 59 0.49 3.51 6.84
CA ILE A 59 -0.13 4.76 6.39
C ILE A 59 0.14 4.89 4.90
N ALA A 60 -0.92 5.10 4.13
CA ALA A 60 -0.85 5.39 2.70
C ALA A 60 -1.05 6.89 2.47
N THR A 61 -0.08 7.53 1.84
CA THR A 61 -0.16 8.94 1.42
C THR A 61 -0.28 9.00 -0.09
N ILE A 62 -1.29 9.73 -0.57
CA ILE A 62 -1.55 9.92 -2.00
C ILE A 62 -1.32 11.40 -2.30
N SER A 63 -0.33 11.69 -3.14
CA SER A 63 -0.05 13.07 -3.55
C SER A 63 -1.01 13.50 -4.64
N ILE A 64 -1.83 14.52 -4.39
CA ILE A 64 -2.68 15.10 -5.44
C ILE A 64 -1.83 16.12 -6.20
N GLU A 65 -1.50 15.83 -7.46
CA GLU A 65 -0.89 16.83 -8.33
C GLU A 65 -1.90 17.98 -8.55
N GLN A 66 -1.54 19.19 -8.11
CA GLN A 66 -2.32 20.37 -8.43
C GLN A 66 -1.96 20.80 -9.86
N ASN A 67 -2.88 20.61 -10.80
CA ASN A 67 -2.76 21.17 -12.14
C ASN A 67 -2.79 22.70 -12.05
N HIS A 68 -1.63 23.36 -12.12
CA HIS A 68 -1.47 24.81 -12.13
C HIS A 68 -1.86 25.46 -13.48
N ASN A 69 -2.93 24.98 -14.12
CA ASN A 69 -3.49 25.60 -15.33
C ASN A 69 -4.87 26.21 -15.04
N GLN A 70 -4.86 27.24 -14.20
CA GLN A 70 -5.89 28.28 -14.21
C GLN A 70 -5.20 29.64 -14.24
N SER A 71 -4.51 29.92 -15.34
CA SER A 71 -4.35 31.31 -15.80
C SER A 71 -5.73 31.75 -16.29
N VAL A 72 -6.44 32.44 -15.40
CA VAL A 72 -7.65 33.20 -15.73
C VAL A 72 -7.21 34.34 -16.65
N GLU A 73 -7.59 34.27 -17.92
CA GLU A 73 -7.78 35.48 -18.75
C GLU A 73 -9.03 36.24 -18.26
#